data_AF-A0A1H5LEV0-F1
#
_entry.id   AF-A0A1H5LEV0-F1
#
_cell.length_a   1.000
_cell.length_b   1.000
_cell.length_c   1.000
_cell.angle_alpha   90.00
_cell.angle_beta   90.00
_cell.angle_gamma   90.00
#
_symmetry.space_group_name_H-M   'P 1'
#
loop_
_entity.id
_entity.type
_entity.pdbx_description
1 polymer ?
#
loop_
_entity_poly.entity_id
_entity_poly.type
_entity_poly.pdbx_seq_one_letter_code
_entity_poly.pdbx_strand_id
1 'polypeptide(L)'
;MLIGQVPQPGRSSGAIDRIHAYLPNLSPAERRVGEAIIASPGDAIGMTIMEFAKECGVAQATLTRFAQHVGFDGYPALRLSLANDRALTAQIRAEGPAERDIQAAAHFGNDDYLPMLAAALRHTSVVEIWSSPDTDVGAELLATELRALGVHASWSNKPRHWALTAGALPPTSMVVLFGPTGPHAAETDRALGLARARGASVGIVGGSLPSGQPEPGTYALSLPQGATPETASIIAAHSIAQAVRAVSHIVGDGPASPWTPWPHLRDLYIPFPGHDPIPATLLSQPPDSPSASLVVLFGGHRSSREQAVPPGIPVNRELPSHAAALLNDGHHVLVVENPGHGARKREWENASDLVGFSLDGQGEDLLEIAWTQAPHIVDAVLDLPEQVDPARIAVVGQSWGGLQAMLMASGDPRLRCVAALMPVCFPTTVREYAKFARRSRVEKASLLGERGDHLATRPLLLVSGEHDHVAPSQEVRRLEEGLRARYESDGRGEQLVHVELANVGHTFSRDATERMLVWVAQHLGGEGTAVDGRR
;
A
#
# COMPACT_ATOMS: atom_id res chain seq x y z
N MET A 1 43.83 -9.05 -49.68
CA MET A 1 43.36 -10.10 -48.76
C MET A 1 43.15 -9.46 -47.40
N LEU A 2 41.90 -9.32 -46.96
CA LEU A 2 41.55 -8.87 -45.61
C LEU A 2 40.47 -9.84 -45.11
N ILE A 3 40.92 -10.87 -44.42
CA ILE A 3 40.08 -11.80 -43.67
C ILE A 3 39.82 -11.09 -42.33
N GLY A 4 38.64 -10.50 -42.17
CA GLY A 4 38.19 -9.91 -40.91
C GLY A 4 37.70 -11.00 -39.96
N GLN A 5 38.25 -11.01 -38.76
CA GLN A 5 38.14 -12.06 -37.76
C GLN A 5 36.69 -12.45 -37.41
N VAL A 6 36.43 -13.77 -37.41
CA VAL A 6 35.28 -14.39 -36.74
C VAL A 6 35.50 -14.28 -35.22
N PRO A 7 34.50 -13.89 -34.41
CA PRO A 7 34.65 -13.81 -32.96
C PRO A 7 34.93 -15.20 -32.37
N GLN A 8 35.92 -15.30 -31.47
CA GLN A 8 36.27 -16.53 -30.76
C GLN A 8 35.17 -16.92 -29.74
N PRO A 9 34.90 -18.23 -29.53
CA PRO A 9 33.85 -18.70 -28.63
C PRO A 9 34.36 -18.64 -27.17
N GLY A 10 33.92 -17.63 -26.42
CA GLY A 10 34.43 -17.40 -25.06
C GLY A 10 33.65 -16.36 -24.25
N ARG A 11 32.32 -16.51 -24.23
CA ARG A 11 31.27 -15.95 -23.36
C ARG A 11 30.03 -15.91 -24.24
N SER A 12 28.99 -16.68 -23.89
CA SER A 12 27.77 -16.81 -24.68
C SER A 12 27.08 -15.44 -24.82
N SER A 13 27.35 -14.72 -25.92
CA SER A 13 26.56 -13.53 -26.26
C SER A 13 25.14 -13.98 -26.60
N GLY A 14 24.14 -13.32 -26.02
CA GLY A 14 22.73 -13.62 -26.24
C GLY A 14 22.36 -13.46 -27.71
N ALA A 15 21.25 -14.05 -28.11
CA ALA A 15 20.69 -13.88 -29.45
C ALA A 15 20.41 -12.42 -29.78
N ILE A 16 19.91 -11.65 -28.81
CA ILE A 16 19.65 -10.22 -29.00
C ILE A 16 20.94 -9.44 -29.28
N ASP A 17 22.00 -9.67 -28.50
CA ASP A 17 23.31 -9.01 -28.70
C ASP A 17 23.90 -9.29 -30.09
N ARG A 18 23.77 -10.54 -30.57
CA ARG A 18 24.22 -10.91 -31.91
C ARG A 18 23.41 -10.20 -32.98
N ILE A 19 22.09 -10.13 -32.83
CA ILE A 19 21.24 -9.41 -33.79
C ILE A 19 21.63 -7.93 -33.87
N HIS A 20 21.85 -7.27 -32.72
CA HIS A 20 22.33 -5.88 -32.68
C HIS A 20 23.68 -5.69 -33.37
N ALA A 21 24.64 -6.60 -33.14
CA ALA A 21 25.98 -6.51 -33.73
C ALA A 21 25.97 -6.62 -35.27
N TYR A 22 25.07 -7.44 -35.82
CA TYR A 22 24.99 -7.68 -37.25
C TYR A 22 24.04 -6.71 -37.98
N LEU A 23 23.11 -6.06 -37.27
CA LEU A 23 22.07 -5.17 -37.82
C LEU A 23 22.56 -4.15 -38.87
N PRO A 24 23.71 -3.46 -38.67
CA PRO A 24 24.22 -2.48 -39.64
C PRO A 24 24.56 -3.10 -41.00
N ASN A 25 24.94 -4.38 -41.02
CA ASN A 25 25.44 -5.09 -42.20
C ASN A 25 24.38 -5.99 -42.86
N LEU A 26 23.16 -6.05 -42.31
CA LEU A 26 22.07 -6.85 -42.87
C LEU A 26 21.45 -6.20 -44.11
N SER A 27 20.98 -7.03 -45.05
CA SER A 27 20.16 -6.55 -46.16
C SER A 27 18.85 -5.91 -45.66
N PRO A 28 18.16 -5.06 -46.44
CA PRO A 28 16.92 -4.41 -45.99
C PRO A 28 15.84 -5.41 -45.51
N ALA A 29 15.76 -6.58 -46.15
CA ALA A 29 14.78 -7.60 -45.76
C ALA A 29 15.17 -8.33 -44.46
N GLU A 30 16.46 -8.55 -44.22
CA GLU A 30 16.98 -9.17 -43.00
C GLU A 30 17.04 -8.19 -41.83
N ARG A 31 17.27 -6.90 -42.11
CA ARG A 31 17.20 -5.84 -41.10
C ARG A 31 15.78 -5.72 -40.52
N ARG A 32 14.74 -5.77 -41.37
CA ARG A 32 13.34 -5.81 -40.90
C ARG A 32 13.07 -6.98 -39.96
N VAL A 33 13.64 -8.14 -40.25
CA VAL A 33 13.56 -9.32 -39.37
C VAL A 33 14.27 -9.04 -38.04
N GLY A 34 15.50 -8.53 -38.07
CA GLY A 34 16.25 -8.22 -36.85
C GLY A 34 15.55 -7.19 -35.97
N GLU A 35 15.05 -6.12 -36.57
CA GLU A 35 14.27 -5.08 -35.88
C GLU A 35 12.97 -5.62 -35.30
N ALA A 36 12.25 -6.49 -36.01
CA ALA A 36 11.04 -7.14 -35.51
C ALA A 36 11.33 -8.06 -34.32
N ILE A 37 12.44 -8.82 -34.36
CA ILE A 37 12.85 -9.69 -33.25
C ILE A 37 13.27 -8.87 -32.03
N ILE A 38 14.02 -7.78 -32.22
CA ILE A 38 14.42 -6.88 -31.11
C ILE A 38 13.18 -6.23 -30.49
N ALA A 39 12.22 -5.79 -31.31
CA ALA A 39 11.02 -5.12 -30.84
C ALA A 39 10.07 -6.06 -30.06
N SER A 40 9.98 -7.33 -30.48
CA SER A 40 9.12 -8.34 -29.85
C SER A 40 9.76 -9.73 -29.89
N PRO A 41 10.71 -10.05 -28.98
CA PRO A 41 11.35 -11.37 -28.96
C PRO A 41 10.37 -12.52 -28.71
N GLY A 42 9.28 -12.24 -27.98
CA GLY A 42 8.22 -13.20 -27.70
C GLY A 42 7.46 -13.68 -28.92
N ASP A 43 7.25 -12.82 -29.91
CA ASP A 43 6.54 -13.17 -31.15
C ASP A 43 7.39 -14.14 -31.98
N ALA A 44 8.69 -13.88 -32.07
CA ALA A 44 9.64 -14.79 -32.72
C ALA A 44 9.70 -16.16 -32.01
N ILE A 45 9.58 -16.20 -30.68
CA ILE A 45 9.55 -17.42 -29.87
C ILE A 45 8.24 -18.21 -30.06
N GLY A 46 7.11 -17.52 -30.06
CA GLY A 46 5.78 -18.13 -30.11
C GLY A 46 5.35 -18.58 -31.51
N MET A 47 5.85 -17.93 -32.56
CA MET A 47 5.43 -18.18 -33.94
C MET A 47 6.28 -19.24 -34.65
N THR A 48 5.67 -19.93 -35.61
CA THR A 48 6.39 -20.72 -36.61
C THR A 48 7.15 -19.81 -37.58
N ILE A 49 8.17 -20.34 -38.27
CA ILE A 49 8.91 -19.57 -39.29
C ILE A 49 7.99 -19.00 -40.38
N MET A 50 6.89 -19.68 -40.68
CA MET A 50 5.90 -19.25 -41.67
C MET A 50 5.10 -18.04 -41.18
N GLU A 51 4.61 -18.10 -39.95
CA GLU A 51 3.84 -17.01 -39.34
C GLU A 51 4.71 -15.77 -39.13
N PHE A 52 5.93 -15.97 -38.61
CA PHE A 52 6.84 -14.87 -38.37
C PHE A 52 7.35 -14.22 -39.68
N ALA A 53 7.53 -15.02 -40.75
CA ALA A 53 7.86 -14.48 -42.08
C ALA A 53 6.74 -13.58 -42.62
N LYS A 54 5.49 -14.01 -42.42
CA LYS A 54 4.30 -13.25 -42.81
C LYS A 54 4.20 -11.94 -42.03
N GLU A 55 4.43 -11.97 -40.72
CA GLU A 55 4.44 -10.79 -39.85
C GLU A 55 5.53 -9.78 -40.26
N CYS A 56 6.73 -10.27 -40.56
CA CYS A 56 7.84 -9.44 -41.01
C CYS A 56 7.72 -8.97 -42.47
N GLY A 57 6.73 -9.44 -43.23
CA GLY A 57 6.58 -9.15 -44.67
C GLY A 57 7.75 -9.65 -45.52
N VAL A 58 8.27 -10.85 -45.22
CA VAL A 58 9.40 -11.48 -45.92
C VAL A 58 9.11 -12.94 -46.31
N ALA A 59 9.92 -13.50 -47.20
CA ALA A 59 9.88 -14.94 -47.49
C ALA A 59 10.54 -15.75 -46.36
N GLN A 60 10.11 -17.00 -46.13
CA GLN A 60 10.70 -17.89 -45.10
C GLN A 60 12.21 -18.08 -45.29
N ALA A 61 12.69 -18.15 -46.53
CA ALA A 61 14.12 -18.26 -46.85
C ALA A 61 14.93 -17.04 -46.37
N THR A 62 14.30 -15.87 -46.19
CA THR A 62 14.94 -14.69 -45.61
C THR A 62 15.14 -14.85 -44.10
N LEU A 63 14.20 -15.46 -43.37
CA LEU A 63 14.38 -15.77 -41.95
C LEU A 63 15.49 -16.80 -41.71
N THR A 64 15.56 -17.83 -42.56
CA THR A 64 16.63 -18.82 -42.48
C THR A 64 18.00 -18.20 -42.74
N ARG A 65 18.13 -17.34 -43.77
CA ARG A 65 19.38 -16.63 -44.07
C ARG A 65 19.76 -15.63 -42.99
N PHE A 66 18.79 -14.88 -42.45
CA PHE A 66 19.01 -14.00 -41.31
C PHE A 66 19.57 -14.77 -40.12
N ALA A 67 18.94 -15.88 -39.72
CA ALA A 67 19.38 -16.68 -38.59
C ALA A 67 20.81 -17.21 -38.79
N GLN A 68 21.15 -17.62 -40.01
CA GLN A 68 22.51 -18.04 -40.37
C GLN A 68 23.52 -16.88 -40.34
N HIS A 69 23.14 -15.71 -40.86
CA HIS A 69 23.98 -14.52 -40.85
C HIS A 69 24.27 -14.00 -39.44
N VAL A 70 23.32 -14.13 -38.50
CA VAL A 70 23.53 -13.76 -37.08
C VAL A 70 24.11 -14.89 -36.23
N GLY A 71 24.57 -15.98 -36.86
CA GLY A 71 25.38 -17.02 -36.24
C GLY A 71 24.60 -18.17 -35.60
N PHE A 72 23.41 -18.51 -36.13
CA PHE A 72 22.60 -19.65 -35.71
C PHE A 72 22.33 -20.60 -36.88
N ASP A 73 22.20 -21.90 -36.62
CA ASP A 73 21.98 -22.94 -37.64
C ASP A 73 20.57 -22.93 -38.30
N GLY A 74 19.85 -21.82 -38.18
CA GLY A 74 18.51 -21.61 -38.70
C GLY A 74 17.55 -21.04 -37.65
N TYR A 75 16.32 -20.73 -38.08
CA TYR A 75 15.31 -20.10 -37.24
C TYR A 75 15.01 -20.85 -35.93
N PRO A 76 14.94 -22.20 -35.89
CA PRO A 76 14.72 -22.93 -34.64
C PRO A 76 15.84 -22.72 -33.60
N ALA A 77 17.10 -22.68 -34.03
CA ALA A 77 18.26 -22.47 -33.15
C ALA A 77 18.28 -21.04 -32.59
N LEU A 78 17.98 -20.06 -33.44
CA LEU A 78 17.78 -18.68 -33.03
C LEU A 78 16.65 -18.55 -32.01
N ARG A 79 15.51 -19.23 -32.25
CA ARG A 79 14.34 -19.21 -31.36
C ARG A 79 14.65 -19.79 -29.98
N LEU A 80 15.40 -20.88 -29.93
CA LEU A 80 15.85 -21.49 -28.68
C LEU A 80 16.79 -20.56 -27.92
N SER A 81 17.71 -19.89 -28.61
CA SER A 81 18.60 -18.92 -27.97
C SER A 81 17.84 -17.70 -27.44
N LEU A 82 16.83 -17.18 -28.16
CA LEU A 82 15.95 -16.13 -27.67
C LEU A 82 15.13 -16.55 -26.44
N ALA A 83 14.67 -17.80 -26.41
CA ALA A 83 13.98 -18.36 -25.24
C ALA A 83 14.91 -18.49 -24.03
N ASN A 84 16.16 -18.90 -24.24
CA ASN A 84 17.18 -19.00 -23.19
C ASN A 84 17.59 -17.63 -22.65
N ASP A 85 17.75 -16.61 -23.50
CA ASP A 85 18.01 -15.23 -23.06
C ASP A 85 16.90 -14.75 -22.13
N ARG A 86 15.63 -14.97 -22.51
CA ARG A 86 14.47 -14.61 -21.66
C ARG A 86 14.40 -15.41 -20.37
N ALA A 87 14.74 -16.70 -20.40
CA ALA A 87 14.77 -17.54 -19.21
C ALA A 87 15.88 -17.10 -18.24
N LEU A 88 17.05 -16.70 -18.76
CA LEU A 88 18.13 -16.13 -17.97
C LEU A 88 17.72 -14.79 -17.33
N THR A 89 17.04 -13.91 -18.06
CA THR A 89 16.45 -12.67 -17.49
C THR A 89 15.42 -13.00 -16.40
N ALA A 90 14.59 -14.03 -16.58
CA ALA A 90 13.62 -14.47 -15.57
C ALA A 90 14.29 -15.11 -14.35
N GLN A 91 15.43 -15.76 -14.51
CA GLN A 91 16.21 -16.34 -13.43
C GLN A 91 16.96 -15.27 -12.61
N ILE A 92 17.50 -14.25 -13.27
CA ILE A 92 18.03 -13.05 -12.61
C ILE A 92 16.94 -12.35 -11.78
N ARG A 93 15.69 -12.31 -12.26
CA ARG A 93 14.53 -11.81 -11.49
C ARG A 93 14.21 -12.66 -10.24
N ALA A 94 14.60 -13.94 -10.21
CA ALA A 94 14.30 -14.86 -9.12
C ALA A 94 15.42 -14.93 -8.05
N GLU A 95 16.67 -14.68 -8.42
CA GLU A 95 17.84 -14.84 -7.52
C GLU A 95 18.20 -13.57 -6.70
N GLY A 96 17.52 -12.44 -6.94
CA GLY A 96 17.77 -11.18 -6.24
C GLY A 96 19.07 -10.48 -6.66
N PRO A 97 19.25 -9.18 -6.32
CA PRO A 97 20.38 -8.38 -6.80
C PRO A 97 21.73 -8.83 -6.23
N ALA A 98 22.81 -8.71 -7.02
CA ALA A 98 24.16 -9.02 -6.56
C ALA A 98 24.66 -7.98 -5.53
N GLU A 99 25.72 -8.30 -4.77
CA GLU A 99 26.22 -7.43 -3.69
C GLU A 99 26.68 -6.03 -4.15
N ARG A 100 27.08 -5.89 -5.41
CA ARG A 100 27.36 -4.59 -6.06
C ARG A 100 26.09 -3.79 -6.36
N ASP A 101 25.00 -4.48 -6.69
CA ASP A 101 23.70 -3.87 -6.97
C ASP A 101 23.03 -3.36 -5.69
N ILE A 102 23.32 -3.98 -4.54
CA ILE A 102 22.89 -3.53 -3.20
C ILE A 102 23.56 -2.19 -2.84
N GLN A 103 24.87 -2.04 -3.09
CA GLN A 103 25.57 -0.76 -2.84
C GLN A 103 25.10 0.35 -3.78
N ALA A 104 24.85 0.02 -5.05
CA ALA A 104 24.30 0.95 -6.04
C ALA A 104 22.86 1.39 -5.68
N ALA A 105 22.02 0.48 -5.20
CA ALA A 105 20.67 0.77 -4.70
C ALA A 105 20.71 1.66 -3.45
N ALA A 106 21.64 1.41 -2.52
CA ALA A 106 21.81 2.23 -1.32
C ALA A 106 22.23 3.68 -1.63
N HIS A 107 23.04 3.89 -2.67
CA HIS A 107 23.42 5.24 -3.11
C HIS A 107 22.28 5.98 -3.82
N PHE A 108 21.54 5.28 -4.70
CA PHE A 108 20.35 5.82 -5.37
C PHE A 108 19.22 6.14 -4.39
N GLY A 109 19.07 5.33 -3.33
CA GLY A 109 18.11 5.55 -2.25
C GLY A 109 18.30 6.85 -1.45
N ASN A 110 19.46 7.49 -1.55
CA ASN A 110 19.77 8.77 -0.89
C ASN A 110 19.56 10.00 -1.80
N ASP A 111 18.95 9.83 -2.98
CA ASP A 111 18.61 10.96 -3.85
C ASP A 111 17.43 11.75 -3.25
N ASP A 112 17.63 13.05 -3.03
CA ASP A 112 16.63 13.94 -2.42
C ASP A 112 15.31 14.01 -3.23
N TYR A 113 15.35 13.71 -4.53
CA TYR A 113 14.16 13.68 -5.38
C TYR A 113 13.40 12.36 -5.32
N LEU A 114 13.99 11.28 -4.80
CA LEU A 114 13.34 9.96 -4.78
C LEU A 114 12.07 9.96 -3.91
N PRO A 115 12.07 10.51 -2.68
CA PRO A 115 10.84 10.65 -1.88
C PRO A 115 9.80 11.54 -2.57
N MET A 116 10.22 12.60 -3.25
CA MET A 116 9.31 13.51 -3.96
C MET A 116 8.65 12.85 -5.17
N LEU A 117 9.43 12.11 -5.98
CA LEU A 117 8.92 11.31 -7.10
C LEU A 117 7.96 10.23 -6.59
N ALA A 118 8.32 9.52 -5.52
CA ALA A 118 7.48 8.51 -4.92
C ALA A 118 6.14 9.08 -4.43
N ALA A 119 6.16 10.25 -3.80
CA ALA A 119 4.95 10.98 -3.44
C ALA A 119 4.13 11.37 -4.69
N ALA A 120 4.75 11.93 -5.72
CA ALA A 120 4.03 12.29 -6.96
C ALA A 120 3.38 11.08 -7.64
N LEU A 121 4.12 9.97 -7.74
CA LEU A 121 3.63 8.69 -8.27
C LEU A 121 2.48 8.11 -7.44
N ARG A 122 2.45 8.38 -6.13
CA ARG A 122 1.31 7.96 -5.31
C ARG A 122 0.06 8.76 -5.63
N HIS A 123 0.14 10.08 -5.78
CA HIS A 123 -1.04 10.95 -5.88
C HIS A 123 -1.60 11.10 -7.30
N THR A 124 -0.92 10.53 -8.30
CA THR A 124 -1.32 10.63 -9.70
C THR A 124 -2.40 9.61 -10.06
N SER A 125 -3.32 9.99 -10.95
CA SER A 125 -4.42 9.10 -11.38
C SER A 125 -3.97 8.02 -12.36
N VAL A 126 -2.96 8.33 -13.19
CA VAL A 126 -2.43 7.46 -14.23
C VAL A 126 -0.95 7.78 -14.40
N VAL A 127 -0.11 6.75 -14.41
CA VAL A 127 1.31 6.82 -14.74
C VAL A 127 1.53 6.23 -16.13
N GLU A 128 2.16 7.00 -17.00
CA GLU A 128 2.63 6.52 -18.30
C GLU A 128 4.16 6.47 -18.29
N ILE A 129 4.74 5.29 -18.46
CA ILE A 129 6.19 5.08 -18.40
C ILE A 129 6.73 4.93 -19.83
N TRP A 130 7.68 5.80 -20.19
CA TRP A 130 8.36 5.80 -21.47
C TRP A 130 9.81 5.39 -21.27
N SER A 131 10.36 4.67 -22.24
CA SER A 131 11.72 4.16 -22.14
C SER A 131 12.46 4.19 -23.46
N SER A 132 13.77 4.37 -23.36
CA SER A 132 14.70 3.97 -24.42
C SER A 132 14.93 2.44 -24.38
N PRO A 133 15.36 1.81 -25.50
CA PRO A 133 15.62 0.37 -25.56
C PRO A 133 16.56 -0.15 -24.46
N ASP A 134 17.57 0.63 -24.09
CA ASP A 134 18.61 0.21 -23.13
C ASP A 134 18.12 0.24 -21.67
N THR A 135 16.99 0.89 -21.40
CA THR A 135 16.40 1.04 -20.06
C THR A 135 15.03 0.37 -19.94
N ASP A 136 14.68 -0.41 -20.97
CA ASP A 136 13.32 -0.86 -21.18
C ASP A 136 12.85 -1.86 -20.13
N VAL A 137 13.76 -2.74 -19.74
CA VAL A 137 13.53 -3.77 -18.73
C VAL A 137 13.21 -3.13 -17.36
N GLY A 138 13.91 -2.06 -16.98
CA GLY A 138 13.61 -1.31 -15.76
C GLY A 138 12.26 -0.59 -15.84
N ALA A 139 11.94 0.00 -16.98
CA ALA A 139 10.68 0.70 -17.17
C ALA A 139 9.45 -0.25 -17.11
N GLU A 140 9.54 -1.41 -17.77
CA GLU A 140 8.52 -2.46 -17.70
C GLU A 140 8.39 -3.02 -16.27
N LEU A 141 9.51 -3.21 -15.57
CA LEU A 141 9.54 -3.64 -14.18
C LEU A 141 8.83 -2.63 -13.27
N LEU A 142 9.16 -1.34 -13.39
CA LEU A 142 8.50 -0.29 -12.60
C LEU A 142 6.99 -0.29 -12.85
N ALA A 143 6.56 -0.40 -14.11
CA ALA A 143 5.13 -0.47 -14.43
C ALA A 143 4.44 -1.65 -13.73
N THR A 144 5.14 -2.79 -13.65
CA THR A 144 4.65 -4.01 -13.00
C THR A 144 4.56 -3.85 -11.49
N GLU A 145 5.61 -3.33 -10.85
CA GLU A 145 5.63 -3.11 -9.40
C GLU A 145 4.66 -2.01 -8.96
N LEU A 146 4.51 -0.93 -9.73
CA LEU A 146 3.50 0.11 -9.49
C LEU A 146 2.07 -0.45 -9.60
N ARG A 147 1.79 -1.29 -10.61
CA ARG A 147 0.50 -1.98 -10.73
C ARG A 147 0.24 -2.91 -9.53
N ALA A 148 1.26 -3.61 -9.03
CA ALA A 148 1.14 -4.43 -7.82
C ALA A 148 0.85 -3.59 -6.56
N LEU A 149 1.23 -2.30 -6.57
CA LEU A 149 0.89 -1.31 -5.53
C LEU A 149 -0.44 -0.59 -5.77
N GLY A 150 -1.20 -0.98 -6.81
CA GLY A 150 -2.47 -0.36 -7.18
C GLY A 150 -2.34 0.97 -7.94
N VAL A 151 -1.14 1.39 -8.33
CA VAL A 151 -0.95 2.58 -9.18
C VAL A 151 -1.24 2.18 -10.63
N HIS A 152 -2.12 2.93 -11.30
CA HIS A 152 -2.45 2.70 -12.71
C HIS A 152 -1.27 3.08 -13.62
N ALA A 153 -0.36 2.12 -13.85
CA ALA A 153 0.84 2.34 -14.65
C ALA A 153 0.82 1.54 -15.97
N SER A 154 0.98 2.24 -17.09
CA SER A 154 1.27 1.68 -18.42
C SER A 154 2.69 1.99 -18.84
N TRP A 155 3.23 1.20 -19.77
CA TRP A 155 4.60 1.35 -20.26
C TRP A 155 4.64 1.24 -21.79
N SER A 156 5.51 2.03 -22.43
CA SER A 156 5.71 2.04 -23.88
C SER A 156 7.13 2.46 -24.26
N ASN A 157 7.81 1.62 -25.05
CA ASN A 157 9.09 1.91 -25.70
C ASN A 157 8.96 2.39 -27.15
N LYS A 158 7.78 2.88 -27.55
CA LYS A 158 7.48 3.30 -28.93
C LYS A 158 7.31 4.83 -28.99
N PRO A 159 8.38 5.62 -29.26
CA PRO A 159 8.33 7.09 -29.27
C PRO A 159 7.19 7.70 -30.08
N ARG A 160 6.90 7.10 -31.25
CA ARG A 160 5.78 7.50 -32.13
C ARG A 160 4.40 7.47 -31.47
N HIS A 161 4.21 6.69 -30.40
CA HIS A 161 2.95 6.60 -29.67
C HIS A 161 2.87 7.60 -28.50
N TRP A 162 4.00 8.09 -28.00
CA TRP A 162 4.03 8.94 -26.80
C TRP A 162 3.26 10.23 -26.98
N ALA A 163 3.37 10.90 -28.13
CA ALA A 163 2.60 12.12 -28.42
C ALA A 163 1.08 11.88 -28.48
N LEU A 164 0.67 10.71 -28.96
CA LEU A 164 -0.75 10.31 -28.99
C LEU A 164 -1.27 10.04 -27.58
N THR A 165 -0.53 9.27 -26.78
CA THR A 165 -0.90 8.98 -25.39
C THR A 165 -0.91 10.25 -24.55
N ALA A 166 0.12 11.10 -24.69
CA ALA A 166 0.21 12.40 -24.01
C ALA A 166 -1.00 13.29 -24.28
N GLY A 167 -1.51 13.29 -25.52
CA GLY A 167 -2.72 13.99 -25.91
C GLY A 167 -4.02 13.40 -25.35
N ALA A 168 -3.99 12.23 -24.71
CA ALA A 168 -5.14 11.58 -24.09
C ALA A 168 -5.08 11.58 -22.55
N LEU A 169 -3.95 12.02 -21.97
CA LEU A 169 -3.74 11.98 -20.52
C LEU A 169 -4.69 12.93 -19.74
N PRO A 170 -5.18 12.51 -18.57
CA PRO A 170 -5.97 13.35 -17.67
C PRO A 170 -5.08 14.37 -16.92
N PRO A 171 -5.66 15.46 -16.34
CA PRO A 171 -4.89 16.52 -15.70
C PRO A 171 -4.09 16.15 -14.45
N THR A 172 -4.39 15.01 -13.84
CA THR A 172 -3.67 14.50 -12.65
C THR A 172 -2.74 13.34 -12.98
N SER A 173 -2.36 13.17 -14.25
CA SER A 173 -1.46 12.11 -14.71
C SER A 173 0.02 12.44 -14.50
N MET A 174 0.85 11.42 -14.62
CA MET A 174 2.30 11.53 -14.57
C MET A 174 2.91 10.75 -15.73
N VAL A 175 3.96 11.33 -16.33
CA VAL A 175 4.82 10.62 -17.27
C VAL A 175 6.16 10.34 -16.59
N VAL A 176 6.65 9.11 -16.66
CA VAL A 176 8.01 8.77 -16.20
C VAL A 176 8.85 8.33 -17.40
N LEU A 177 9.94 9.03 -17.67
CA LEU A 177 10.86 8.72 -18.75
C LEU A 177 12.10 8.01 -18.20
N PHE A 178 12.40 6.81 -18.67
CA PHE A 178 13.63 6.06 -18.42
C PHE A 178 14.63 6.26 -19.57
N GLY A 179 15.81 6.78 -19.25
CA GLY A 179 16.95 6.97 -20.14
C GLY A 179 17.02 8.36 -20.81
N PRO A 180 18.18 8.71 -21.40
CA PRO A 180 18.34 9.98 -22.07
C PRO A 180 17.53 10.04 -23.37
N THR A 181 17.16 11.27 -23.76
CA THR A 181 16.62 11.63 -25.06
C THR A 181 17.67 11.35 -26.16
N GLY A 182 17.78 10.09 -26.59
CA GLY A 182 18.70 9.68 -27.65
C GLY A 182 18.31 10.26 -29.04
N PRO A 183 18.45 9.53 -30.15
CA PRO A 183 18.12 10.04 -31.50
C PRO A 183 16.65 10.49 -31.67
N HIS A 184 15.79 10.24 -30.68
CA HIS A 184 14.38 10.65 -30.59
C HIS A 184 14.14 11.86 -29.69
N ALA A 185 15.15 12.68 -29.39
CA ALA A 185 15.02 13.84 -28.50
C ALA A 185 13.87 14.78 -28.89
N ALA A 186 13.76 15.14 -30.16
CA ALA A 186 12.69 16.03 -30.64
C ALA A 186 11.28 15.42 -30.48
N GLU A 187 11.13 14.11 -30.63
CA GLU A 187 9.87 13.40 -30.43
C GLU A 187 9.51 13.31 -28.95
N THR A 188 10.51 13.09 -28.12
CA THR A 188 10.38 13.03 -26.66
C THR A 188 9.97 14.39 -26.10
N ASP A 189 10.67 15.46 -26.50
CA ASP A 189 10.37 16.83 -26.08
C ASP A 189 8.96 17.24 -26.50
N ARG A 190 8.55 16.87 -27.71
CA ARG A 190 7.18 17.10 -28.20
C ARG A 190 6.14 16.36 -27.36
N ALA A 191 6.38 15.08 -27.05
CA ALA A 191 5.45 14.28 -26.24
C ALA A 191 5.36 14.79 -24.80
N LEU A 192 6.49 15.13 -24.18
CA LEU A 192 6.54 15.74 -22.85
C LEU A 192 5.84 17.11 -22.82
N GLY A 193 6.05 17.94 -23.84
CA GLY A 193 5.35 19.23 -23.97
C GLY A 193 3.83 19.08 -24.05
N LEU A 194 3.33 18.07 -24.78
CA LEU A 194 1.90 17.74 -24.83
C LEU A 194 1.36 17.25 -23.48
N ALA A 195 2.12 16.40 -22.78
CA ALA A 195 1.73 15.91 -21.46
C ALA A 195 1.65 17.07 -20.45
N ARG A 196 2.65 17.95 -20.44
CA ARG A 196 2.66 19.17 -19.61
C ARG A 196 1.49 20.10 -19.92
N ALA A 197 1.16 20.30 -21.20
CA ALA A 197 0.01 21.11 -21.60
C ALA A 197 -1.34 20.55 -21.09
N ARG A 198 -1.37 19.27 -20.72
CA ARG A 198 -2.53 18.63 -20.05
C ARG A 198 -2.49 18.72 -18.53
N GLY A 199 -1.40 19.21 -17.94
CA GLY A 199 -1.21 19.27 -16.49
C GLY A 199 -0.45 18.07 -15.92
N ALA A 200 0.09 17.18 -16.76
CA ALA A 200 0.82 16.02 -16.28
C ALA A 200 2.14 16.42 -15.62
N SER A 201 2.45 15.79 -14.48
CA SER A 201 3.79 15.85 -13.88
C SER A 201 4.76 14.95 -14.65
N VAL A 202 6.06 15.20 -14.55
CA VAL A 202 7.10 14.50 -15.30
C VAL A 202 8.19 13.99 -14.37
N GLY A 203 8.45 12.69 -14.37
CA GLY A 203 9.62 12.05 -13.78
C GLY A 203 10.64 11.68 -14.85
N ILE A 204 11.93 11.92 -14.62
CA ILE A 204 13.02 11.56 -15.52
C ILE A 204 14.00 10.69 -14.74
N VAL A 205 14.24 9.47 -15.20
CA VAL A 205 15.13 8.49 -14.58
C VAL A 205 16.28 8.22 -15.54
N GLY A 206 17.49 8.69 -15.20
CA GLY A 206 18.69 8.55 -16.04
C GLY A 206 19.03 9.77 -16.89
N GLY A 207 18.45 10.93 -16.59
CA GLY A 207 18.83 12.21 -17.19
C GLY A 207 19.39 13.18 -16.14
N SER A 208 20.31 14.05 -16.54
CA SER A 208 20.65 15.23 -15.74
C SER A 208 19.55 16.27 -15.87
N LEU A 209 19.18 16.95 -14.78
CA LEU A 209 18.39 18.17 -14.89
C LEU A 209 19.13 19.16 -15.78
N PRO A 210 18.45 19.88 -16.69
CA PRO A 210 19.05 21.03 -17.35
C PRO A 210 19.61 21.95 -16.28
N SER A 211 20.77 22.56 -16.52
CA SER A 211 21.35 23.56 -15.61
C SER A 211 20.40 24.76 -15.48
N GLY A 212 19.52 24.71 -14.48
CA GLY A 212 18.41 25.65 -14.24
C GLY A 212 17.47 25.11 -13.15
N GLN A 213 16.56 25.95 -12.64
CA GLN A 213 15.52 25.45 -11.72
C GLN A 213 14.60 24.47 -12.48
N PRO A 214 14.35 23.26 -11.96
CA PRO A 214 13.41 22.34 -12.56
C PRO A 214 12.03 23.00 -12.66
N GLU A 215 11.36 22.86 -13.80
CA GLU A 215 9.98 23.33 -13.93
C GLU A 215 9.09 22.65 -12.87
N PRO A 216 8.13 23.36 -12.25
CA PRO A 216 7.21 22.78 -11.28
C PRO A 216 6.59 21.46 -11.77
N GLY A 217 6.56 20.44 -10.92
CA GLY A 217 6.08 19.10 -11.29
C GLY A 217 7.07 18.26 -12.09
N THR A 218 8.35 18.65 -12.14
CA THR A 218 9.43 17.84 -12.73
C THR A 218 10.31 17.23 -11.65
N TYR A 219 10.50 15.91 -11.71
CA TYR A 219 11.35 15.14 -10.82
C TYR A 219 12.42 14.45 -11.64
N ALA A 220 13.68 14.46 -11.20
CA ALA A 220 14.77 13.85 -11.93
C ALA A 220 15.67 13.05 -11.01
N LEU A 221 15.96 11.82 -11.40
CA LEU A 221 16.82 10.88 -10.69
C LEU A 221 17.95 10.45 -11.61
N SER A 222 19.17 10.46 -11.07
CA SER A 222 20.33 9.95 -11.80
C SER A 222 20.41 8.44 -11.70
N LEU A 223 20.60 7.74 -12.81
CA LEU A 223 20.80 6.28 -12.77
C LEU A 223 22.09 5.93 -12.00
N PRO A 224 22.11 4.78 -11.28
CA PRO A 224 23.30 4.32 -10.58
C PRO A 224 24.52 4.23 -11.51
N GLN A 225 25.66 4.78 -11.07
CA GLN A 225 26.91 4.73 -11.85
C GLN A 225 27.59 3.35 -11.74
N GLY A 226 28.34 2.96 -12.78
CA GLY A 226 29.16 1.74 -12.77
C GLY A 226 28.43 0.45 -13.18
N ALA A 227 27.13 0.52 -13.48
CA ALA A 227 26.33 -0.57 -14.03
C ALA A 227 25.99 -0.32 -15.52
N THR A 228 25.55 -1.36 -16.23
CA THR A 228 24.97 -1.18 -17.58
C THR A 228 23.66 -0.40 -17.47
N PRO A 229 23.21 0.30 -18.54
CA PRO A 229 21.93 1.03 -18.50
C PRO A 229 20.75 0.14 -18.10
N GLU A 230 20.74 -1.11 -18.54
CA GLU A 230 19.71 -2.08 -18.20
C GLU A 230 19.72 -2.39 -16.70
N THR A 231 20.86 -2.81 -16.15
CA THR A 231 20.99 -3.12 -14.70
C THR A 231 20.69 -1.88 -13.84
N ALA A 232 21.19 -0.71 -14.24
CA ALA A 232 20.91 0.55 -13.57
C ALA A 232 19.40 0.88 -13.58
N SER A 233 18.71 0.63 -14.69
CA SER A 233 17.27 0.85 -14.81
C SER A 233 16.45 -0.09 -13.92
N ILE A 234 16.88 -1.34 -13.76
CA ILE A 234 16.26 -2.32 -12.85
C ILE A 234 16.40 -1.88 -11.40
N ILE A 235 17.61 -1.46 -11.00
CA ILE A 235 17.88 -0.95 -9.64
C ILE A 235 17.02 0.28 -9.35
N ALA A 236 16.94 1.22 -10.29
CA ALA A 236 16.13 2.42 -10.15
C ALA A 236 14.63 2.10 -10.05
N ALA A 237 14.12 1.20 -10.89
CA ALA A 237 12.73 0.76 -10.86
C ALA A 237 12.35 0.18 -9.50
N HIS A 238 13.14 -0.76 -8.98
CA HIS A 238 12.89 -1.37 -7.68
C HIS A 238 12.98 -0.35 -6.55
N SER A 239 13.98 0.54 -6.58
CA SER A 239 14.14 1.58 -5.56
C SER A 239 12.97 2.58 -5.56
N ILE A 240 12.48 2.98 -6.74
CA ILE A 240 11.29 3.82 -6.87
C ILE A 240 10.05 3.09 -6.33
N ALA A 241 9.85 1.82 -6.67
CA ALA A 241 8.71 1.06 -6.17
C ALA A 241 8.76 0.88 -4.64
N GLN A 242 9.94 0.63 -4.06
CA GLN A 242 10.11 0.56 -2.61
C GLN A 242 9.86 1.91 -1.95
N ALA A 243 10.31 3.02 -2.56
CA ALA A 243 9.99 4.36 -2.08
C ALA A 243 8.48 4.66 -2.17
N VAL A 244 7.81 4.28 -3.27
CA VAL A 244 6.35 4.40 -3.40
C VAL A 244 5.65 3.53 -2.37
N ARG A 245 6.13 2.32 -2.09
CA ARG A 245 5.63 1.45 -1.01
C ARG A 245 5.77 2.13 0.34
N ALA A 246 6.95 2.68 0.66
CA ALA A 246 7.24 3.40 1.90
C ALA A 246 6.33 4.63 2.08
N VAL A 247 6.18 5.46 1.04
CA VAL A 247 5.21 6.57 1.02
C VAL A 247 3.77 6.03 1.07
N SER A 248 3.55 4.80 0.62
CA SER A 248 2.21 4.24 0.62
C SER A 248 1.65 3.88 1.98
N HIS A 249 2.50 3.85 2.98
CA HIS A 249 2.12 3.75 4.38
C HIS A 249 1.65 5.10 4.95
N ILE A 250 1.90 6.26 4.31
CA ILE A 250 1.57 7.62 4.80
C ILE A 250 1.31 8.60 3.63
N VAL A 251 0.05 9.00 3.40
CA VAL A 251 -0.35 10.12 2.52
C VAL A 251 -0.75 11.33 3.36
N GLY A 252 -0.03 12.44 3.20
CA GLY A 252 -0.28 13.67 3.95
C GLY A 252 -0.19 13.43 5.47
N ASP A 253 -1.26 13.75 6.18
CA ASP A 253 -1.39 13.55 7.63
C ASP A 253 -1.92 12.15 8.02
N GLY A 254 -1.75 11.10 7.21
CA GLY A 254 -2.26 9.77 7.60
C GLY A 254 -1.97 8.57 6.69
N PRO A 255 -2.15 7.31 7.13
CA PRO A 255 -2.13 6.11 6.29
C PRO A 255 -3.09 6.16 5.10
N ALA A 256 -2.63 5.60 3.99
CA ALA A 256 -3.29 5.73 2.71
C ALA A 256 -3.92 4.42 2.25
N SER A 257 -5.22 4.44 1.94
CA SER A 257 -5.94 3.31 1.34
C SER A 257 -5.45 3.02 -0.09
N PRO A 258 -5.46 1.76 -0.55
CA PRO A 258 -5.18 1.38 -1.93
C PRO A 258 -6.23 1.96 -2.86
N TRP A 259 -5.84 2.06 -4.13
CA TRP A 259 -6.65 2.58 -5.23
C TRP A 259 -7.72 1.58 -5.72
N THR A 260 -7.62 0.31 -5.33
CA THR A 260 -8.58 -0.75 -5.65
C THR A 260 -9.25 -1.29 -4.39
N PRO A 261 -10.48 -1.84 -4.49
CA PRO A 261 -11.08 -2.61 -3.41
C PRO A 261 -10.11 -3.69 -2.91
N TRP A 262 -10.02 -3.84 -1.60
CA TRP A 262 -9.15 -4.82 -0.96
C TRP A 262 -9.46 -6.24 -1.48
N PRO A 263 -8.48 -6.95 -2.08
CA PRO A 263 -8.72 -8.23 -2.75
C PRO A 263 -9.15 -9.37 -1.80
N HIS A 264 -8.92 -9.20 -0.49
CA HIS A 264 -9.26 -10.17 0.56
C HIS A 264 -10.23 -9.57 1.60
N LEU A 265 -11.19 -8.78 1.13
CA LEU A 265 -12.28 -8.25 1.95
C LEU A 265 -13.46 -9.21 2.00
N ARG A 266 -13.99 -9.48 3.20
CA ARG A 266 -15.16 -10.33 3.40
C ARG A 266 -16.09 -9.76 4.46
N ASP A 267 -17.39 -9.74 4.16
CA ASP A 267 -18.41 -9.43 5.14
C ASP A 267 -18.71 -10.66 6.00
N LEU A 268 -18.79 -10.44 7.31
CA LEU A 268 -19.07 -11.45 8.32
C LEU A 268 -20.30 -11.05 9.13
N TYR A 269 -21.05 -12.05 9.55
CA TYR A 269 -22.17 -11.90 10.48
C TYR A 269 -21.91 -12.81 11.67
N ILE A 270 -21.38 -12.25 12.75
CA ILE A 270 -20.93 -13.00 13.92
C ILE A 270 -22.15 -13.42 14.74
N PRO A 271 -22.35 -14.72 15.02
CA PRO A 271 -23.46 -15.18 15.85
C PRO A 271 -23.42 -14.55 17.25
N PHE A 272 -24.54 -13.98 17.68
CA PHE A 272 -24.69 -13.41 19.02
C PHE A 272 -26.02 -13.87 19.63
N PRO A 273 -26.02 -14.95 20.43
CA PRO A 273 -27.24 -15.56 20.94
C PRO A 273 -28.13 -14.57 21.69
N GLY A 274 -29.42 -14.53 21.34
CA GLY A 274 -30.39 -13.60 21.93
C GLY A 274 -30.46 -12.23 21.27
N HIS A 275 -29.62 -11.97 20.27
CA HIS A 275 -29.57 -10.72 19.49
C HIS A 275 -29.45 -11.02 17.99
N ASP A 276 -29.59 -9.99 17.16
CA ASP A 276 -29.25 -10.08 15.74
C ASP A 276 -27.73 -10.33 15.57
N PRO A 277 -27.30 -11.11 14.55
CA PRO A 277 -25.88 -11.32 14.27
C PRO A 277 -25.12 -10.01 14.12
N ILE A 278 -23.91 -9.93 14.65
CA ILE A 278 -23.09 -8.72 14.65
C ILE A 278 -22.47 -8.55 13.26
N PRO A 279 -22.82 -7.49 12.51
CA PRO A 279 -22.20 -7.22 11.21
C PRO A 279 -20.75 -6.78 11.38
N ALA A 280 -19.86 -7.36 10.61
CA ALA A 280 -18.44 -7.00 10.59
C ALA A 280 -17.87 -7.14 9.17
N THR A 281 -16.76 -6.47 8.90
CA THR A 281 -16.00 -6.60 7.65
C THR A 281 -14.57 -6.97 7.99
N LEU A 282 -14.11 -8.11 7.49
CA LEU A 282 -12.74 -8.60 7.63
C LEU A 282 -11.91 -8.14 6.42
N LEU A 283 -10.78 -7.50 6.70
CA LEU A 283 -9.73 -7.20 5.76
C LEU A 283 -8.55 -8.11 6.08
N SER A 284 -8.26 -9.02 5.17
CA SER A 284 -7.23 -10.04 5.37
C SER A 284 -5.93 -9.63 4.71
N GLN A 285 -4.81 -9.97 5.33
CA GLN A 285 -3.51 -9.97 4.67
C GLN A 285 -3.52 -10.94 3.46
N PRO A 286 -2.61 -10.75 2.49
CA PRO A 286 -2.43 -11.72 1.41
C PRO A 286 -2.21 -13.14 1.94
N PRO A 287 -2.67 -14.20 1.24
CA PRO A 287 -2.56 -15.60 1.70
C PRO A 287 -1.13 -16.05 2.02
N ASP A 288 -0.13 -15.48 1.36
CA ASP A 288 1.28 -15.79 1.57
C ASP A 288 1.90 -15.00 2.74
N SER A 289 1.13 -14.12 3.38
CA SER A 289 1.58 -13.33 4.53
C SER A 289 1.73 -14.22 5.76
N PRO A 290 2.85 -14.13 6.50
CA PRO A 290 3.04 -14.87 7.75
C PRO A 290 2.24 -14.28 8.92
N SER A 291 1.34 -13.31 8.68
CA SER A 291 0.62 -12.64 9.76
C SER A 291 -0.43 -13.53 10.41
N ALA A 292 -0.23 -13.77 11.71
CA ALA A 292 -1.18 -14.42 12.59
C ALA A 292 -1.86 -13.42 13.56
N SER A 293 -1.68 -12.11 13.37
CA SER A 293 -2.21 -11.09 14.27
C SER A 293 -3.47 -10.42 13.70
N LEU A 294 -4.45 -10.14 14.55
CA LEU A 294 -5.69 -9.47 14.15
C LEU A 294 -5.99 -8.28 15.07
N VAL A 295 -6.48 -7.19 14.48
CA VAL A 295 -6.97 -6.03 15.21
C VAL A 295 -8.46 -5.84 14.96
N VAL A 296 -9.25 -5.84 16.04
CA VAL A 296 -10.67 -5.48 16.00
C VAL A 296 -10.78 -3.96 16.02
N LEU A 297 -11.48 -3.36 15.07
CA LEU A 297 -11.60 -1.91 14.90
C LEU A 297 -13.04 -1.44 15.06
N PHE A 298 -13.26 -0.44 15.92
CA PHE A 298 -14.54 0.26 16.07
C PHE A 298 -14.46 1.71 15.59
N GLY A 299 -15.41 2.09 14.74
CA GLY A 299 -15.57 3.46 14.24
C GLY A 299 -16.20 4.43 15.24
N GLY A 300 -16.25 5.71 14.88
CA GLY A 300 -16.80 6.79 15.69
C GLY A 300 -18.33 6.81 15.83
N HIS A 301 -18.83 7.89 16.42
CA HIS A 301 -20.28 8.08 16.56
C HIS A 301 -20.92 8.29 15.20
N ARG A 302 -22.08 7.67 14.96
CA ARG A 302 -22.79 7.70 13.66
C ARG A 302 -22.00 7.14 12.46
N SER A 303 -20.84 6.51 12.68
CA SER A 303 -20.11 5.85 11.59
C SER A 303 -20.70 4.48 11.27
N SER A 304 -20.36 3.94 10.09
CA SER A 304 -20.58 2.53 9.76
C SER A 304 -19.31 1.83 9.34
N ARG A 305 -19.31 0.49 9.33
CA ARG A 305 -18.19 -0.32 8.85
C ARG A 305 -17.82 0.01 7.38
N GLU A 306 -18.80 0.34 6.54
CA GLU A 306 -18.57 0.75 5.15
C GLU A 306 -17.88 2.11 5.04
N GLN A 307 -17.97 2.97 6.07
CA GLN A 307 -17.21 4.23 6.12
C GLN A 307 -15.79 4.03 6.62
N ALA A 308 -15.57 3.03 7.49
CA ALA A 308 -14.24 2.66 7.99
C ALA A 308 -13.41 1.89 6.95
N VAL A 309 -14.09 1.24 5.99
CA VAL A 309 -13.50 0.50 4.87
C VAL A 309 -13.86 1.22 3.57
N PRO A 310 -13.02 2.15 3.07
CA PRO A 310 -13.38 2.90 1.87
C PRO A 310 -13.63 1.92 0.72
N PRO A 311 -14.84 1.83 0.14
CA PRO A 311 -15.01 1.13 -1.13
C PRO A 311 -14.09 1.83 -2.14
N GLY A 312 -13.53 1.09 -3.10
CA GLY A 312 -12.52 1.51 -4.09
C GLY A 312 -12.88 2.73 -4.94
N ILE A 313 -13.12 3.85 -4.28
CA ILE A 313 -13.30 5.19 -4.77
C ILE A 313 -11.94 5.84 -4.52
N PRO A 314 -11.35 6.51 -5.51
CA PRO A 314 -10.21 7.36 -5.30
C PRO A 314 -10.66 8.52 -4.41
N VAL A 315 -10.63 8.34 -3.09
CA VAL A 315 -10.90 9.40 -2.15
C VAL A 315 -9.61 10.15 -1.94
N ASN A 316 -9.46 11.25 -2.67
CA ASN A 316 -8.63 12.38 -2.27
C ASN A 316 -9.20 13.01 -0.99
N ARG A 317 -9.27 12.25 0.10
CA ARG A 317 -9.57 12.79 1.43
C ARG A 317 -8.48 12.37 2.39
N GLU A 318 -7.86 13.39 2.96
CA GLU A 318 -6.96 13.38 4.10
C GLU A 318 -7.66 12.85 5.36
N LEU A 319 -8.11 11.59 5.32
CA LEU A 319 -8.54 10.88 6.52
C LEU A 319 -7.76 9.58 6.60
N PRO A 320 -6.90 9.41 7.61
CA PRO A 320 -6.28 8.12 7.85
C PRO A 320 -7.34 7.07 8.09
N SER A 321 -7.47 6.14 7.16
CA SER A 321 -8.19 4.90 7.42
C SER A 321 -7.31 4.09 8.38
N HIS A 322 -7.64 4.05 9.67
CA HIS A 322 -6.92 3.20 10.62
C HIS A 322 -6.99 1.73 10.22
N ALA A 323 -8.07 1.31 9.55
CA ALA A 323 -8.14 -0.02 8.95
C ALA A 323 -7.02 -0.22 7.92
N ALA A 324 -6.81 0.75 7.02
CA ALA A 324 -5.69 0.70 6.09
C ALA A 324 -4.33 0.76 6.80
N ALA A 325 -4.17 1.57 7.85
CA ALA A 325 -2.93 1.63 8.63
C ALA A 325 -2.56 0.27 9.23
N LEU A 326 -3.49 -0.33 9.95
CA LEU A 326 -3.30 -1.61 10.63
C LEU A 326 -3.04 -2.74 9.63
N LEU A 327 -3.75 -2.74 8.49
CA LEU A 327 -3.50 -3.69 7.41
C LEU A 327 -2.12 -3.46 6.79
N ASN A 328 -1.73 -2.22 6.55
CA ASN A 328 -0.41 -1.89 6.01
C ASN A 328 0.74 -2.21 6.99
N ASP A 329 0.47 -2.22 8.29
CA ASP A 329 1.40 -2.63 9.35
C ASP A 329 1.47 -4.17 9.52
N GLY A 330 0.68 -4.90 8.72
CA GLY A 330 0.75 -6.35 8.62
C GLY A 330 -0.26 -7.09 9.49
N HIS A 331 -1.27 -6.44 10.05
CA HIS A 331 -2.35 -7.10 10.80
C HIS A 331 -3.54 -7.46 9.91
N HIS A 332 -4.25 -8.55 10.20
CA HIS A 332 -5.64 -8.67 9.75
C HIS A 332 -6.49 -7.64 10.50
N VAL A 333 -7.55 -7.13 9.88
CA VAL A 333 -8.41 -6.10 10.51
C VAL A 333 -9.86 -6.52 10.44
N LEU A 334 -10.50 -6.64 11.60
CA LEU A 334 -11.94 -6.89 11.70
C LEU A 334 -12.65 -5.60 12.10
N VAL A 335 -13.33 -4.96 11.16
CA VAL A 335 -14.14 -3.77 11.43
C VAL A 335 -15.52 -4.20 11.91
N VAL A 336 -15.86 -3.86 13.15
CA VAL A 336 -17.12 -4.28 13.79
C VAL A 336 -18.10 -3.12 13.87
N GLU A 337 -19.36 -3.37 13.53
CA GLU A 337 -20.42 -2.37 13.59
C GLU A 337 -20.83 -2.09 15.05
N ASN A 338 -20.80 -0.81 15.44
CA ASN A 338 -21.16 -0.38 16.80
C ASN A 338 -22.66 -0.71 17.09
N PRO A 339 -23.03 -1.09 18.32
CA PRO A 339 -24.43 -1.24 18.72
C PRO A 339 -25.24 0.04 18.42
N GLY A 340 -26.41 -0.10 17.78
CA GLY A 340 -27.28 1.02 17.38
C GLY A 340 -26.78 1.87 16.19
N HIS A 341 -25.76 1.42 15.48
CA HIS A 341 -25.15 2.11 14.34
C HIS A 341 -25.18 1.26 13.06
N GLY A 342 -24.98 1.90 11.90
CA GLY A 342 -24.94 1.26 10.58
C GLY A 342 -25.97 0.16 10.38
N ALA A 343 -25.52 -1.07 10.12
CA ALA A 343 -26.36 -2.23 9.89
C ALA A 343 -27.04 -2.80 11.16
N ARG A 344 -26.70 -2.29 12.36
CA ARG A 344 -27.32 -2.65 13.66
C ARG A 344 -28.44 -1.70 14.08
N LYS A 345 -28.96 -0.94 13.13
CA LYS A 345 -30.18 -0.14 13.27
C LYS A 345 -30.98 -0.24 11.99
N ARG A 346 -32.27 0.07 12.05
CA ARG A 346 -33.10 0.18 10.85
C ARG A 346 -32.71 1.43 10.06
N GLU A 347 -33.01 1.43 8.77
CA GLU A 347 -32.64 2.51 7.87
C GLU A 347 -33.19 3.87 8.33
N TRP A 348 -34.43 3.90 8.81
CA TRP A 348 -35.11 5.10 9.30
C TRP A 348 -34.75 5.51 10.75
N GLU A 349 -34.01 4.67 11.48
CA GLU A 349 -33.62 4.98 12.86
C GLU A 349 -32.39 5.90 12.87
N ASN A 350 -32.38 6.86 13.79
CA ASN A 350 -31.22 7.71 14.03
C ASN A 350 -30.34 7.10 15.13
N ALA A 351 -29.05 6.91 14.85
CA ALA A 351 -28.12 6.30 15.80
C ALA A 351 -28.04 7.08 17.13
N SER A 352 -28.13 8.42 17.08
CA SER A 352 -28.05 9.23 18.28
C SER A 352 -29.29 9.16 19.15
N ASP A 353 -30.46 9.05 18.52
CA ASP A 353 -31.71 8.81 19.24
C ASP A 353 -31.72 7.43 19.87
N LEU A 354 -31.27 6.38 19.16
CA LEU A 354 -31.15 5.03 19.71
C LEU A 354 -30.22 4.98 20.93
N VAL A 355 -29.05 5.61 20.84
CA VAL A 355 -28.15 5.74 22.00
C VAL A 355 -28.84 6.52 23.12
N GLY A 356 -29.49 7.65 22.82
CA GLY A 356 -30.21 8.43 23.82
C GLY A 356 -31.32 7.64 24.53
N PHE A 357 -32.15 6.92 23.79
CA PHE A 357 -33.19 6.04 24.31
C PHE A 357 -32.58 4.93 25.16
N SER A 358 -31.51 4.32 24.68
CA SER A 358 -30.76 3.32 25.42
C SER A 358 -30.26 3.87 26.76
N LEU A 359 -29.58 5.02 26.77
CA LEU A 359 -29.11 5.65 28.00
C LEU A 359 -30.24 6.02 28.96
N ASP A 360 -31.42 6.36 28.44
CA ASP A 360 -32.61 6.67 29.22
C ASP A 360 -33.33 5.43 29.80
N GLY A 361 -32.84 4.23 29.49
CA GLY A 361 -33.42 2.96 29.95
C GLY A 361 -34.48 2.36 29.03
N GLN A 362 -34.65 2.91 27.83
CA GLN A 362 -35.56 2.38 26.81
C GLN A 362 -34.81 1.47 25.83
N GLY A 363 -35.53 0.52 25.21
CA GLY A 363 -34.94 -0.41 24.25
C GLY A 363 -33.78 -1.24 24.83
N GLU A 364 -32.93 -1.75 23.93
CA GLU A 364 -31.73 -2.49 24.31
C GLU A 364 -30.71 -1.62 25.05
N ASP A 365 -29.94 -2.25 25.94
CA ASP A 365 -28.81 -1.61 26.60
C ASP A 365 -27.57 -1.71 25.70
N LEU A 366 -27.32 -0.66 24.91
CA LEU A 366 -26.26 -0.65 23.91
C LEU A 366 -24.86 -0.65 24.54
N LEU A 367 -24.72 -0.14 25.78
CA LEU A 367 -23.45 -0.18 26.51
C LEU A 367 -23.19 -1.53 27.18
N GLU A 368 -24.25 -2.25 27.56
CA GLU A 368 -24.14 -3.64 28.00
C GLU A 368 -23.82 -4.56 26.83
N ILE A 369 -24.50 -4.41 25.69
CA ILE A 369 -24.22 -5.18 24.47
C ILE A 369 -22.76 -5.02 24.03
N ALA A 370 -22.23 -3.79 24.10
CA ALA A 370 -20.82 -3.51 23.79
C ALA A 370 -19.84 -4.36 24.61
N TRP A 371 -20.19 -4.64 25.87
CA TRP A 371 -19.40 -5.43 26.80
C TRP A 371 -19.60 -6.93 26.59
N THR A 372 -20.86 -7.39 26.51
CA THR A 372 -21.21 -8.82 26.48
C THR A 372 -20.98 -9.49 25.13
N GLN A 373 -20.88 -8.72 24.04
CA GLN A 373 -20.54 -9.26 22.72
C GLN A 373 -19.06 -9.66 22.58
N ALA A 374 -18.18 -9.22 23.48
CA ALA A 374 -16.75 -9.42 23.38
C ALA A 374 -16.32 -10.88 23.16
N PRO A 375 -16.75 -11.87 23.98
CA PRO A 375 -16.37 -13.26 23.76
C PRO A 375 -16.85 -13.83 22.43
N HIS A 376 -18.02 -13.41 21.94
CA HIS A 376 -18.55 -13.87 20.65
C HIS A 376 -17.72 -13.36 19.47
N ILE A 377 -17.26 -12.11 19.54
CA ILE A 377 -16.36 -11.55 18.52
C ILE A 377 -15.00 -12.26 18.57
N VAL A 378 -14.45 -12.50 19.76
CA VAL A 378 -13.15 -13.19 19.91
C VAL A 378 -13.25 -14.65 19.43
N ASP A 379 -14.32 -15.37 19.77
CA ASP A 379 -14.54 -16.75 19.28
C ASP A 379 -14.61 -16.76 17.75
N ALA A 380 -15.37 -15.84 17.15
CA ALA A 380 -15.46 -15.73 15.70
C ALA A 380 -14.12 -15.39 15.04
N VAL A 381 -13.28 -14.55 15.68
CA VAL A 381 -11.92 -14.24 15.23
C VAL A 381 -11.03 -15.48 15.24
N LEU A 382 -11.12 -16.31 16.28
CA LEU A 382 -10.31 -17.53 16.43
C LEU A 382 -10.75 -18.64 15.47
N ASP A 383 -12.01 -18.66 15.06
CA ASP A 383 -12.56 -19.59 14.08
C ASP A 383 -12.29 -19.16 12.61
N LEU A 384 -11.62 -18.02 12.39
CA LEU A 384 -11.29 -17.54 11.05
C LEU A 384 -10.27 -18.46 10.34
N PRO A 385 -10.39 -18.66 9.01
CA PRO A 385 -9.42 -19.44 8.25
C PRO A 385 -8.01 -18.80 8.19
N GLU A 386 -7.89 -17.53 8.54
CA GLU A 386 -6.64 -16.78 8.73
C GLU A 386 -5.72 -17.36 9.81
N GLN A 387 -6.20 -18.27 10.65
CA GLN A 387 -5.43 -18.90 11.73
C GLN A 387 -4.80 -17.85 12.66
N VAL A 388 -5.64 -16.95 13.18
CA VAL A 388 -5.24 -15.90 14.11
C VAL A 388 -4.69 -16.52 15.39
N ASP A 389 -3.51 -16.08 15.81
CA ASP A 389 -2.89 -16.46 17.08
C ASP A 389 -3.71 -15.85 18.24
N PRO A 390 -4.23 -16.67 19.17
CA PRO A 390 -4.97 -16.18 20.33
C PRO A 390 -4.21 -15.19 21.20
N ALA A 391 -2.88 -15.20 21.18
CA ALA A 391 -2.06 -14.25 21.92
C ALA A 391 -1.89 -12.89 21.22
N ARG A 392 -2.36 -12.76 19.97
CA ARG A 392 -2.07 -11.62 19.07
C ARG A 392 -3.32 -10.92 18.56
N ILE A 393 -4.29 -10.72 19.45
CA ILE A 393 -5.54 -10.00 19.16
C ILE A 393 -5.56 -8.66 19.90
N ALA A 394 -5.60 -7.54 19.16
CA ALA A 394 -5.78 -6.20 19.72
C ALA A 394 -7.18 -5.66 19.44
N VAL A 395 -7.58 -4.63 20.19
CA VAL A 395 -8.77 -3.83 19.87
C VAL A 395 -8.41 -2.35 19.80
N VAL A 396 -8.86 -1.70 18.74
CA VAL A 396 -8.63 -0.27 18.47
C VAL A 396 -9.97 0.42 18.28
N GLY A 397 -10.11 1.62 18.82
CA GLY A 397 -11.34 2.38 18.75
C GLY A 397 -11.10 3.88 18.57
N GLN A 398 -11.99 4.53 17.81
CA GLN A 398 -11.93 5.96 17.56
C GLN A 398 -13.16 6.68 18.12
N SER A 399 -13.00 7.81 18.83
CA SER A 399 -14.13 8.59 19.33
C SER A 399 -15.10 7.71 20.15
N TRP A 400 -16.37 7.60 19.76
CA TRP A 400 -17.32 6.63 20.35
C TRP A 400 -16.83 5.17 20.29
N GLY A 401 -16.16 4.79 19.20
CA GLY A 401 -15.52 3.49 19.07
C GLY A 401 -14.41 3.25 20.10
N GLY A 402 -13.78 4.33 20.61
CA GLY A 402 -12.85 4.23 21.74
C GLY A 402 -13.53 3.69 23.01
N LEU A 403 -14.75 4.15 23.29
CA LEU A 403 -15.58 3.58 24.36
C LEU A 403 -15.89 2.11 24.09
N GLN A 404 -16.30 1.78 22.86
CA GLN A 404 -16.64 0.41 22.47
C GLN A 404 -15.45 -0.54 22.59
N ALA A 405 -14.26 -0.11 22.16
CA ALA A 405 -13.02 -0.86 22.30
C ALA A 405 -12.67 -1.13 23.77
N MET A 406 -12.78 -0.13 24.64
CA MET A 406 -12.52 -0.29 26.07
C MET A 406 -13.56 -1.20 26.75
N LEU A 407 -14.84 -1.09 26.37
CA LEU A 407 -15.91 -1.97 26.86
C LEU A 407 -15.71 -3.42 26.39
N MET A 408 -15.36 -3.62 25.13
CA MET A 408 -15.05 -4.95 24.59
C MET A 408 -13.85 -5.56 25.32
N ALA A 409 -12.77 -4.80 25.51
CA ALA A 409 -11.60 -5.25 26.26
C ALA A 409 -11.88 -5.55 27.74
N SER A 410 -12.94 -4.99 28.30
CA SER A 410 -13.43 -5.32 29.65
C SER A 410 -14.21 -6.64 29.68
N GLY A 411 -14.68 -7.12 28.51
CA GLY A 411 -15.55 -8.30 28.36
C GLY A 411 -14.83 -9.60 28.04
N ASP A 412 -13.61 -9.52 27.51
CA ASP A 412 -12.84 -10.73 27.19
C ASP A 412 -11.36 -10.57 27.55
N PRO A 413 -10.78 -11.45 28.40
CA PRO A 413 -9.39 -11.38 28.80
C PRO A 413 -8.38 -11.82 27.72
N ARG A 414 -8.83 -12.42 26.61
CA ARG A 414 -7.95 -12.85 25.50
C ARG A 414 -7.48 -11.66 24.65
N LEU A 415 -8.09 -10.49 24.79
CA LEU A 415 -7.65 -9.28 24.10
C LEU A 415 -6.35 -8.75 24.72
N ARG A 416 -5.30 -8.69 23.91
CA ARG A 416 -3.92 -8.49 24.35
C ARG A 416 -3.59 -7.04 24.73
N CYS A 417 -4.13 -6.07 24.01
CA CYS A 417 -3.95 -4.63 24.25
C CYS A 417 -5.07 -3.80 23.61
N VAL A 418 -5.20 -2.56 24.09
CA VAL A 418 -6.20 -1.59 23.63
C VAL A 418 -5.53 -0.29 23.19
N ALA A 419 -5.98 0.29 22.08
CA ALA A 419 -5.67 1.69 21.75
C ALA A 419 -6.96 2.46 21.46
N ALA A 420 -7.16 3.57 22.18
CA ALA A 420 -8.34 4.41 22.05
C ALA A 420 -7.93 5.83 21.61
N LEU A 421 -8.38 6.25 20.43
CA LEU A 421 -7.97 7.49 19.75
C LEU A 421 -9.08 8.54 19.80
N MET A 422 -8.75 9.73 20.28
CA MET A 422 -9.69 10.79 20.62
C MET A 422 -10.94 10.25 21.34
N PRO A 423 -10.79 9.39 22.37
CA PRO A 423 -11.86 8.50 22.79
C PRO A 423 -12.92 9.23 23.60
N VAL A 424 -14.19 8.90 23.33
CA VAL A 424 -15.25 9.13 24.30
C VAL A 424 -14.99 8.19 25.48
N CYS A 425 -14.62 8.73 26.63
CA CYS A 425 -14.37 7.93 27.85
C CYS A 425 -15.65 7.74 28.68
N PHE A 426 -16.51 8.76 28.67
CA PHE A 426 -17.81 8.74 29.34
C PHE A 426 -18.89 9.11 28.32
N PRO A 427 -19.99 8.34 28.18
CA PRO A 427 -21.05 8.65 27.23
C PRO A 427 -21.58 10.08 27.34
N THR A 428 -21.63 10.60 28.56
CA THR A 428 -22.17 11.93 28.90
C THR A 428 -21.25 13.09 28.53
N THR A 429 -20.01 12.82 28.15
CA THR A 429 -19.11 13.81 27.55
C THR A 429 -19.64 14.30 26.21
N VAL A 430 -20.34 13.44 25.48
CA VAL A 430 -21.07 13.84 24.28
C VAL A 430 -22.21 14.77 24.69
N ARG A 431 -22.21 15.99 24.16
CA ARG A 431 -23.16 17.06 24.54
C ARG A 431 -24.63 16.62 24.50
N GLU A 432 -25.00 15.80 23.53
CA GLU A 432 -26.36 15.26 23.37
C GLU A 432 -26.79 14.35 24.53
N TYR A 433 -25.82 13.73 25.22
CA TYR A 433 -26.02 12.72 26.26
C TYR A 433 -25.72 13.20 27.67
N ALA A 434 -25.21 14.42 27.84
CA ALA A 434 -24.90 15.02 29.15
C ALA A 434 -26.07 14.94 30.15
N LYS A 435 -27.31 15.03 29.66
CA LYS A 435 -28.54 14.92 30.45
C LYS A 435 -28.76 13.56 31.11
N PHE A 436 -28.05 12.51 30.69
CA PHE A 436 -28.20 11.15 31.18
C PHE A 436 -27.21 10.76 32.29
N ALA A 437 -26.43 11.71 32.83
CA ALA A 437 -25.32 11.44 33.75
C ALA A 437 -25.66 10.62 35.01
N ARG A 438 -26.93 10.59 35.43
CA ARG A 438 -27.41 9.84 36.62
C ARG A 438 -28.30 8.66 36.26
N ARG A 439 -28.28 8.20 35.00
CA ARG A 439 -29.04 7.03 34.58
C ARG A 439 -28.29 5.76 34.92
N SER A 440 -29.01 4.76 35.42
CA SER A 440 -28.41 3.50 35.88
C SER A 440 -27.55 2.79 34.83
N ARG A 441 -27.93 2.86 33.54
CA ARG A 441 -27.13 2.28 32.44
C ARG A 441 -25.79 2.99 32.25
N VAL A 442 -25.72 4.31 32.44
CA VAL A 442 -24.46 5.07 32.40
C VAL A 442 -23.57 4.68 33.59
N GLU A 443 -24.14 4.59 34.78
CA GLU A 443 -23.39 4.23 36.00
C GLU A 443 -22.82 2.81 35.91
N LYS A 444 -23.63 1.83 35.49
CA LYS A 444 -23.21 0.43 35.28
C LYS A 444 -22.14 0.30 34.19
N ALA A 445 -22.20 1.14 33.17
CA ALA A 445 -21.25 1.12 32.08
C ALA A 445 -19.92 1.83 32.36
N SER A 446 -19.77 2.44 33.54
CA SER A 446 -18.59 3.20 33.91
C SER A 446 -17.32 2.36 33.89
N LEU A 447 -16.31 2.84 33.16
CA LEU A 447 -14.95 2.31 33.20
C LEU A 447 -14.21 2.65 34.50
N LEU A 448 -14.82 3.41 35.41
CA LEU A 448 -14.30 3.63 36.76
C LEU A 448 -14.86 2.61 37.78
N GLY A 449 -15.80 1.75 37.38
CA GLY A 449 -16.32 0.64 38.18
C GLY A 449 -15.70 -0.71 37.79
N GLU A 450 -16.46 -1.79 37.97
CA GLU A 450 -16.08 -3.19 37.68
C GLU A 450 -15.45 -3.38 36.29
N ARG A 451 -16.04 -2.76 35.25
CA ARG A 451 -15.53 -2.87 33.87
C ARG A 451 -14.08 -2.37 33.76
N GLY A 452 -13.72 -1.33 34.52
CA GLY A 452 -12.35 -0.86 34.53
C GLY A 452 -11.39 -1.71 35.35
N ASP A 453 -11.87 -2.50 36.32
CA ASP A 453 -11.04 -3.51 36.98
C ASP A 453 -10.65 -4.58 35.95
N HIS A 454 -11.58 -4.98 35.08
CA HIS A 454 -11.27 -5.90 33.98
C HIS A 454 -10.36 -5.25 32.93
N LEU A 455 -10.64 -4.00 32.52
CA LEU A 455 -9.81 -3.28 31.55
C LEU A 455 -8.37 -3.13 32.01
N ALA A 456 -8.15 -2.84 33.30
CA ALA A 456 -6.82 -2.59 33.87
C ALA A 456 -5.88 -3.80 33.88
N THR A 457 -6.36 -4.97 33.43
CA THR A 457 -5.54 -6.18 33.33
C THR A 457 -4.93 -6.39 31.94
N ARG A 458 -4.99 -5.41 31.03
CA ARG A 458 -4.26 -5.38 29.74
C ARG A 458 -3.66 -4.00 29.52
N PRO A 459 -2.61 -3.85 28.68
CA PRO A 459 -2.12 -2.56 28.25
C PRO A 459 -3.20 -1.70 27.57
N LEU A 460 -3.27 -0.42 27.94
CA LEU A 460 -4.15 0.60 27.37
C LEU A 460 -3.38 1.85 26.94
N LEU A 461 -3.51 2.21 25.66
CA LEU A 461 -3.14 3.52 25.12
C LEU A 461 -4.37 4.41 24.97
N LEU A 462 -4.29 5.62 25.51
CA LEU A 462 -5.23 6.71 25.31
C LEU A 462 -4.52 7.82 24.53
N VAL A 463 -5.09 8.27 23.42
CA VAL A 463 -4.59 9.44 22.67
C VAL A 463 -5.68 10.50 22.65
N SER A 464 -5.38 11.70 23.13
CA SER A 464 -6.30 12.84 23.15
C SER A 464 -5.71 14.06 22.43
N GLY A 465 -6.56 15.02 22.08
CA GLY A 465 -6.16 16.30 21.50
C GLY A 465 -6.39 17.42 22.50
N GLU A 466 -5.42 18.32 22.64
CA GLU A 466 -5.49 19.47 23.58
C GLU A 466 -6.72 20.35 23.34
N HIS A 467 -7.14 20.52 22.08
CA HIS A 467 -8.27 21.35 21.66
C HIS A 467 -9.50 20.52 21.23
N ASP A 468 -9.59 19.26 21.66
CA ASP A 468 -10.75 18.43 21.36
C ASP A 468 -11.99 18.91 22.14
N HIS A 469 -12.96 19.50 21.45
CA HIS A 469 -14.22 19.94 22.07
C HIS A 469 -15.33 18.89 22.04
N VAL A 470 -15.13 17.76 21.35
CA VAL A 470 -16.09 16.66 21.21
C VAL A 470 -15.84 15.60 22.28
N ALA A 471 -14.58 15.22 22.46
CA ALA A 471 -14.09 14.33 23.51
C ALA A 471 -12.93 15.03 24.26
N PRO A 472 -13.22 15.99 25.16
CA PRO A 472 -12.21 16.77 25.85
C PRO A 472 -11.16 15.94 26.56
N SER A 473 -9.89 16.31 26.37
CA SER A 473 -8.74 15.64 26.99
C SER A 473 -8.81 15.58 28.51
N GLN A 474 -9.54 16.51 29.14
CA GLN A 474 -9.82 16.46 30.59
C GLN A 474 -10.58 15.19 31.00
N GLU A 475 -11.53 14.72 30.19
CA GLU A 475 -12.27 13.49 30.49
C GLU A 475 -11.38 12.25 30.24
N VAL A 476 -10.44 12.33 29.30
CA VAL A 476 -9.43 11.28 29.09
C VAL A 476 -8.47 11.20 30.29
N ARG A 477 -7.95 12.35 30.77
CA ARG A 477 -7.16 12.43 32.01
C ARG A 477 -7.93 11.89 33.22
N ARG A 478 -9.20 12.24 33.34
CA ARG A 478 -10.04 11.74 34.44
C ARG A 478 -10.17 10.21 34.42
N LEU A 479 -10.33 9.61 33.24
CA LEU A 479 -10.32 8.15 33.12
C LEU A 479 -8.95 7.56 33.46
N GLU A 480 -7.88 8.13 32.92
CA GLU A 480 -6.49 7.74 33.19
C GLU A 480 -6.18 7.75 34.70
N GLU A 481 -6.44 8.87 35.38
CA GLU A 481 -6.26 9.04 36.84
C GLU A 481 -7.07 8.00 37.63
N GLY A 482 -8.32 7.76 37.22
CA GLY A 482 -9.19 6.80 37.86
C GLY A 482 -8.77 5.34 37.65
N LEU A 483 -8.07 5.02 36.55
CA LEU A 483 -7.49 3.71 36.29
C LEU A 483 -6.08 3.55 36.86
N ARG A 484 -5.33 4.63 37.07
CA ARG A 484 -3.91 4.63 37.45
C ARG A 484 -3.63 3.74 38.67
N ALA A 485 -4.43 3.88 39.73
CA ALA A 485 -4.26 3.09 40.95
C ALA A 485 -4.37 1.57 40.71
N ARG A 486 -5.19 1.13 39.75
CA ARG A 486 -5.38 -0.28 39.39
C ARG A 486 -4.18 -0.84 38.64
N TYR A 487 -3.61 -0.05 37.73
CA TYR A 487 -2.39 -0.44 37.03
C TYR A 487 -1.19 -0.45 37.98
N GLU A 488 -1.10 0.52 38.90
CA GLU A 488 -0.02 0.60 39.87
C GLU A 488 -0.07 -0.52 40.91
N SER A 489 -1.26 -0.91 41.39
CA SER A 489 -1.39 -2.01 42.36
C SER A 489 -0.85 -3.34 41.85
N ASP A 490 -0.91 -3.55 40.54
CA ASP A 490 -0.47 -4.77 39.88
C ASP A 490 0.99 -4.66 39.35
N GLY A 491 1.67 -3.55 39.62
CA GLY A 491 3.03 -3.30 39.11
C GLY A 491 3.08 -3.05 37.61
N ARG A 492 1.96 -2.65 37.00
CA ARG A 492 1.77 -2.47 35.55
C ARG A 492 1.56 -1.01 35.18
N GLY A 493 1.98 -0.06 36.02
CA GLY A 493 1.79 1.38 35.80
C GLY A 493 2.18 1.86 34.40
N GLU A 494 3.28 1.32 33.84
CA GLU A 494 3.78 1.63 32.49
C GLU A 494 2.88 1.12 31.35
N GLN A 495 1.94 0.21 31.63
CA GLN A 495 1.00 -0.33 30.66
C GLN A 495 -0.24 0.56 30.47
N LEU A 496 -0.39 1.64 31.24
CA LEU A 496 -1.39 2.69 31.01
C LEU A 496 -0.68 3.95 30.52
N VAL A 497 -0.80 4.21 29.22
CA VAL A 497 -0.18 5.36 28.55
C VAL A 497 -1.26 6.31 28.07
N HIS A 498 -1.15 7.58 28.45
CA HIS A 498 -1.96 8.65 27.90
C HIS A 498 -1.05 9.67 27.20
N VAL A 499 -1.37 9.97 25.95
CA VAL A 499 -0.69 11.00 25.15
C VAL A 499 -1.70 12.08 24.78
N GLU A 500 -1.42 13.32 25.18
CA GLU A 500 -2.16 14.50 24.73
C GLU A 500 -1.38 15.19 23.60
N LEU A 501 -2.01 15.35 22.45
CA LEU A 501 -1.44 15.96 21.26
C LEU A 501 -1.67 17.48 21.27
N ALA A 502 -0.56 18.23 21.25
CA ALA A 502 -0.59 19.69 21.30
C ALA A 502 -1.24 20.29 20.05
N ASN A 503 -2.10 21.29 20.24
CA ASN A 503 -2.83 21.99 19.18
C ASN A 503 -3.75 21.11 18.30
N VAL A 504 -4.07 19.88 18.72
CA VAL A 504 -4.93 18.96 17.94
C VAL A 504 -6.36 19.02 18.47
N GLY A 505 -7.35 19.13 17.56
CA GLY A 505 -8.78 19.06 17.86
C GLY A 505 -9.34 17.63 17.79
N HIS A 506 -10.65 17.47 17.57
CA HIS A 506 -11.27 16.15 17.34
C HIS A 506 -10.95 15.62 15.94
N THR A 507 -9.70 15.24 15.72
CA THR A 507 -9.21 14.70 14.45
C THR A 507 -8.28 13.52 14.70
N PHE A 508 -8.17 12.67 13.71
CA PHE A 508 -7.29 11.51 13.73
C PHE A 508 -6.04 11.88 12.95
N SER A 509 -5.07 12.50 13.62
CA SER A 509 -3.85 12.95 12.98
C SER A 509 -2.89 11.80 12.68
N ARG A 510 -1.87 12.08 11.86
CA ARG A 510 -0.74 11.18 11.61
C ARG A 510 -0.11 10.69 12.91
N ASP A 511 0.19 11.61 13.82
CA ASP A 511 0.84 11.30 15.10
C ASP A 511 -0.04 10.37 15.96
N ALA A 512 -1.36 10.60 16.00
CA ALA A 512 -2.28 9.69 16.68
C ALA A 512 -2.25 8.27 16.07
N THR A 513 -2.16 8.19 14.75
CA THR A 513 -2.10 6.92 14.02
C THR A 513 -0.78 6.20 14.24
N GLU A 514 0.36 6.90 14.13
CA GLU A 514 1.70 6.32 14.35
C GLU A 514 1.84 5.78 15.77
N ARG A 515 1.36 6.50 16.78
CA ARG A 515 1.35 6.01 18.18
C ARG A 515 0.51 4.77 18.36
N MET A 516 -0.64 4.69 17.69
CA MET A 516 -1.48 3.50 17.70
C MET A 516 -0.75 2.29 17.10
N LEU A 517 -0.10 2.47 15.94
CA LEU A 517 0.63 1.39 15.29
C LEU A 517 1.81 0.91 16.13
N VAL A 518 2.63 1.84 16.66
CA VAL A 518 3.75 1.51 17.56
C VAL A 518 3.25 0.73 18.78
N TRP A 519 2.14 1.16 19.38
CA TRP A 519 1.56 0.50 20.52
C TRP A 519 1.07 -0.92 20.23
N VAL A 520 0.34 -1.10 19.12
CA VAL A 520 -0.15 -2.42 18.69
C VAL A 520 1.04 -3.33 18.37
N ALA A 521 2.02 -2.86 17.60
CA ALA A 521 3.22 -3.62 17.27
C ALA A 521 4.02 -4.05 18.51
N GLN A 522 4.18 -3.16 19.49
CA GLN A 522 4.88 -3.46 20.75
C GLN A 522 4.20 -4.58 21.54
N HIS A 523 2.86 -4.64 21.53
CA HIS A 523 2.10 -5.57 22.38
C HIS A 523 1.64 -6.84 21.66
N LEU A 524 1.56 -6.81 20.33
CA LEU A 524 1.28 -7.97 19.48
C LEU A 524 2.55 -8.60 18.90
N GLY A 525 3.72 -7.98 19.05
CA GLY A 525 5.00 -8.55 18.64
C GLY A 525 5.40 -9.77 19.48
N GLY A 526 5.99 -10.78 18.83
CA GLY A 526 6.66 -11.88 19.54
C GLY A 526 7.97 -11.40 20.17
N GLU A 527 8.54 -12.17 21.11
CA GLU A 527 9.89 -11.91 21.65
C GLU A 527 10.90 -11.72 20.49
N GLY A 528 11.24 -10.47 20.16
CA GLY A 528 12.15 -10.16 19.04
C GLY A 528 11.99 -8.78 18.40
N THR A 529 10.85 -8.12 18.51
CA THR A 529 10.67 -6.76 17.96
C THR A 529 10.78 -5.70 19.06
N ALA A 530 11.98 -5.54 19.61
CA ALA A 530 12.32 -4.30 20.29
C ALA A 530 12.37 -3.19 19.22
N VAL A 531 11.34 -2.34 19.21
CA VAL A 531 11.35 -1.09 18.43
C VAL A 531 12.44 -0.22 19.06
N ASP A 532 13.59 -0.11 18.38
CA ASP A 532 14.65 0.81 18.75
C ASP A 532 14.05 2.22 18.82
N GLY A 533 14.08 2.83 20.01
CA GLY A 533 13.33 4.02 20.40
C GLY A 533 13.82 5.33 19.75
N ARG A 534 14.16 5.29 18.46
CA ARG A 534 14.51 6.45 17.64
C ARG A 534 14.04 6.24 16.20
N ARG A 535 12.76 6.46 15.93
CA ARG A 535 12.30 6.97 14.63
C ARG A 535 11.18 7.95 14.83
#